data_AF-A0A660Y0E5-F1
#
_entry.id   AF-A0A660Y0E5-F1
#
_cell.length_a   1.000
_cell.length_b   1.000
_cell.length_c   1.000
_cell.angle_alpha   90.00
_cell.angle_beta   90.00
_cell.angle_gamma   90.00
#
_symmetry.space_group_name_H-M   'P 1'
#
loop_
_entity.id
_entity.type
_entity.pdbx_description
1 polymer ?
#
loop_
_entity_poly.entity_id
_entity_poly.type
_entity_poly.pdbx_seq_one_letter_code
_entity_poly.pdbx_strand_id
1 'polypeptide(L)'
;GFIRDAEGQVAALRDAYPLRQVPDRMLQYGQEVDELRRRLGNALGYTMEGKSRELMALRGRLEALSPGGAMARGFSVVRRLPEGRLVKDVGELKPGDRVEVQFARGRAVCEVLYISKK
;
A
#
# COMPACT_ATOMS: atom_id res chain seq x y z
N GLY A 1 22.31 -38.57 61.09
CA GLY A 1 21.51 -37.39 61.47
C GLY A 1 20.67 -37.02 60.28
N PHE A 2 19.35 -37.04 60.43
CA PHE A 2 18.36 -36.96 59.36
C PHE A 2 18.59 -35.80 58.36
N ILE A 3 19.12 -34.68 58.87
CA ILE A 3 19.46 -33.49 58.08
C ILE A 3 20.61 -33.76 57.09
N ARG A 4 21.62 -34.55 57.48
CA ARG A 4 22.76 -34.89 56.61
C ARG A 4 22.37 -35.83 55.47
N ASP A 5 21.42 -36.74 55.71
CA ASP A 5 20.88 -37.61 54.66
C ASP A 5 19.98 -36.84 53.69
N ALA A 6 19.18 -35.89 54.18
CA ALA A 6 18.38 -35.02 53.34
C ALA A 6 19.25 -34.10 52.46
N GLU A 7 20.34 -33.54 53.01
CA GLU A 7 21.31 -32.76 52.24
C GLU A 7 22.02 -33.61 51.16
N GLY A 8 22.36 -34.87 51.47
CA GLY A 8 22.95 -35.80 50.51
C GLY A 8 21.99 -36.17 49.37
N GLN A 9 20.70 -36.36 49.66
CA GLN A 9 19.68 -36.65 48.65
C GLN A 9 19.36 -35.43 47.76
N VAL A 10 19.36 -34.22 48.32
CA VAL A 10 19.20 -32.98 47.56
C VAL A 10 20.43 -32.72 46.66
N ALA A 11 21.63 -33.00 47.15
CA ALA A 11 22.85 -32.90 46.34
C ALA A 11 22.86 -33.93 45.20
N ALA A 12 22.44 -35.17 45.45
CA ALA A 12 22.35 -36.21 44.43
C ALA A 12 21.28 -35.92 43.35
N LEU A 13 20.14 -35.31 43.73
CA LEU A 13 19.13 -34.84 42.78
C LEU A 13 19.62 -33.64 41.97
N ARG A 14 20.43 -32.75 42.55
CA ARG A 14 21.04 -31.62 41.86
C ARG A 14 22.09 -32.04 40.83
N ASP A 15 22.81 -33.14 41.10
CA ASP A 15 23.77 -33.75 40.19
C ASP A 15 23.14 -34.77 39.22
N ALA A 16 21.83 -35.01 39.33
CA ALA A 16 21.12 -35.82 38.35
C ALA A 16 21.21 -35.13 36.97
N TYR A 17 21.94 -35.80 36.07
CA TYR A 17 22.23 -35.40 34.68
C TYR A 17 21.06 -34.75 33.91
N PRO A 18 19.78 -35.15 34.10
CA PRO A 18 18.64 -34.51 33.42
C PRO A 18 18.42 -33.04 33.80
N LEU A 19 18.68 -32.63 35.05
CA LEU A 19 18.36 -31.27 35.53
C LEU A 19 19.41 -30.23 35.12
N ARG A 20 20.62 -30.66 34.78
CA ARG A 20 21.73 -29.79 34.36
C ARG A 20 21.57 -29.30 32.91
N GLN A 21 20.85 -30.04 32.07
CA GLN A 21 20.62 -29.73 30.65
C GLN A 21 19.35 -28.90 30.39
N VAL A 22 18.47 -28.75 31.39
CA VAL A 22 17.23 -27.96 31.25
C VAL A 22 17.50 -26.49 30.89
N PRO A 23 18.47 -25.79 31.53
CA PRO A 23 18.76 -24.39 31.19
C PRO A 23 19.25 -24.22 29.76
N ASP A 24 20.11 -25.12 29.29
CA ASP A 24 20.67 -25.07 27.93
C ASP A 24 19.58 -25.28 26.87
N ARG A 25 18.65 -26.22 27.11
CA ARG A 25 17.49 -26.42 26.23
C ARG A 25 16.55 -25.22 26.23
N MET A 26 16.27 -24.62 27.39
CA MET A 26 15.45 -23.41 27.46
C MET A 26 16.09 -22.23 26.73
N LEU A 27 17.42 -22.09 26.82
CA LEU A 27 18.16 -21.06 26.09
C LEU A 27 18.10 -21.29 24.58
N GLN A 28 18.26 -22.54 24.12
CA GLN A 28 18.13 -22.91 22.71
C GLN A 28 16.72 -22.61 22.16
N TYR A 29 15.67 -22.98 22.88
CA TYR A 29 14.29 -22.65 22.48
C TYR A 29 14.04 -21.14 22.46
N GLY A 30 14.64 -20.38 23.39
CA GLY A 30 14.59 -18.92 23.38
C GLY A 30 15.21 -18.32 22.12
N GLN A 31 16.41 -18.78 21.75
CA GLN A 31 17.10 -18.35 20.53
C GLN A 31 16.31 -18.70 19.26
N GLU A 32 15.70 -19.88 19.22
CA GLU A 32 14.90 -20.32 18.08
C GLU A 32 13.63 -19.47 17.92
N VAL A 33 12.96 -19.12 19.02
CA VAL A 33 11.81 -18.21 19.03
C VAL A 33 12.19 -16.81 18.56
N ASP A 34 13.34 -16.29 19.00
CA ASP A 34 13.81 -14.96 18.59
C ASP A 34 14.17 -14.92 17.10
N GLU A 35 14.80 -15.97 16.57
CA GLU A 35 15.10 -16.06 15.15
C GLU A 35 13.83 -16.17 14.30
N LEU A 36 12.85 -16.98 14.72
CA LEU A 36 11.55 -17.08 14.05
C LEU A 36 10.81 -15.74 14.06
N ARG A 37 10.82 -15.02 15.19
CA ARG A 37 10.24 -13.67 15.30
C ARG A 37 10.92 -12.69 14.35
N ARG A 38 12.25 -12.67 14.30
CA ARG A 38 13.01 -11.80 13.41
C ARG A 38 12.71 -12.09 11.94
N ARG A 39 12.67 -13.37 11.55
CA ARG A 39 12.33 -13.80 10.18
C ARG A 39 10.92 -13.39 9.79
N LEU A 40 9.95 -13.57 10.69
CA LEU A 40 8.57 -13.15 10.45
C LEU A 40 8.47 -11.63 10.28
N GLY A 41 9.10 -10.86 11.17
CA GLY A 41 9.11 -9.40 11.10
C GLY A 41 9.69 -8.89 9.78
N ASN A 42 10.81 -9.47 9.33
CA ASN A 42 11.42 -9.12 8.05
C ASN A 42 10.52 -9.48 6.86
N ALA A 43 9.96 -10.69 6.83
CA ALA A 43 9.08 -11.12 5.76
C ALA A 43 7.83 -10.24 5.63
N LEU A 44 7.24 -9.86 6.77
CA LEU A 44 6.11 -8.93 6.82
C LEU A 44 6.53 -7.54 6.30
N GLY A 45 7.66 -7.00 6.77
CA GLY A 45 8.18 -5.72 6.31
C GLY A 45 8.38 -5.67 4.79
N TYR A 46 9.09 -6.67 4.24
CA TYR A 46 9.30 -6.78 2.79
C TYR A 46 7.98 -6.89 2.00
N THR A 47 7.04 -7.68 2.49
CA THR A 47 5.74 -7.87 1.82
C THR A 47 4.93 -6.57 1.83
N MET A 48 4.88 -5.87 2.97
CA MET A 48 4.15 -4.61 3.10
C MET A 48 4.78 -3.49 2.25
N GLU A 49 6.11 -3.38 2.23
CA GLU A 49 6.80 -2.42 1.36
C GLU A 49 6.57 -2.70 -0.12
N GLY A 50 6.59 -3.99 -0.52
CA GLY A 50 6.26 -4.41 -1.88
C GLY A 50 4.85 -3.98 -2.28
N LYS A 51 3.86 -4.28 -1.43
CA LYS A 51 2.45 -3.91 -1.66
C LYS A 51 2.22 -2.40 -1.66
N SER A 52 2.90 -1.66 -0.78
CA SER A 52 2.82 -0.20 -0.74
C SER A 52 3.36 0.42 -2.04
N ARG A 53 4.50 -0.05 -2.55
CA ARG A 53 5.05 0.38 -3.83
C ARG A 53 4.13 0.06 -5.01
N GLU A 54 3.54 -1.14 -5.01
CA GLU A 54 2.57 -1.56 -6.03
C GLU A 54 1.32 -0.66 -6.02
N LEU A 55 0.78 -0.35 -4.85
CA LEU A 55 -0.35 0.58 -4.69
C LEU A 55 -0.02 1.99 -5.14
N MET A 56 1.17 2.51 -4.79
CA MET A 56 1.61 3.84 -5.24
C MET A 56 1.78 3.89 -6.76
N ALA A 57 2.34 2.86 -7.36
CA ALA A 57 2.49 2.76 -8.81
C ALA A 57 1.12 2.67 -9.51
N LEU A 58 0.20 1.87 -8.97
CA LEU A 58 -1.16 1.75 -9.50
C LEU A 58 -1.93 3.06 -9.37
N ARG A 59 -1.78 3.76 -8.23
CA ARG A 59 -2.34 5.10 -8.02
C ARG A 59 -1.77 6.11 -9.01
N GLY A 60 -0.46 6.14 -9.22
CA GLY A 60 0.17 7.03 -10.19
C GLY A 60 -0.30 6.74 -11.63
N ARG A 61 -0.48 5.47 -11.98
CA ARG A 61 -1.09 5.07 -13.27
C ARG A 61 -2.55 5.50 -13.37
N LEU A 62 -3.33 5.34 -12.30
CA LEU A 62 -4.72 5.77 -12.24
C LEU A 62 -4.82 7.30 -12.36
N GLU A 63 -3.93 8.06 -11.73
CA GLU A 63 -3.85 9.52 -11.81
C GLU A 63 -3.40 9.97 -13.22
N ALA A 64 -2.52 9.22 -13.89
CA ALA A 64 -2.11 9.48 -15.27
C ALA A 64 -3.20 9.12 -16.30
N LEU A 65 -4.01 8.09 -16.03
CA LEU A 65 -5.14 7.66 -16.85
C LEU A 65 -6.44 8.42 -16.54
N SER A 66 -6.51 9.07 -15.37
CA SER A 66 -7.64 9.88 -14.95
C SER A 66 -7.51 11.29 -15.54
N PRO A 67 -8.54 11.80 -16.24
CA PRO A 67 -8.66 13.21 -16.56
C PRO A 67 -8.54 14.12 -15.32
N GLY A 68 -8.73 13.60 -14.10
CA GLY A 68 -8.63 14.34 -12.84
C GLY A 68 -7.23 14.90 -12.54
N GLY A 69 -6.15 14.20 -12.93
CA GLY A 69 -4.78 14.69 -12.78
C GLY A 69 -4.45 15.85 -13.73
N ALA A 70 -5.03 15.83 -14.94
CA ALA A 70 -4.98 16.97 -15.85
C ALA A 70 -5.86 18.12 -15.33
N MET A 71 -7.06 17.83 -14.84
CA MET A 71 -7.98 18.87 -14.37
C MET A 71 -7.45 19.66 -13.17
N ALA A 72 -6.68 19.03 -12.27
CA ALA A 72 -6.03 19.72 -11.16
C ALA A 72 -4.98 20.76 -11.61
N ARG A 73 -4.45 20.63 -12.84
CA ARG A 73 -3.52 21.60 -13.45
C ARG A 73 -4.24 22.68 -14.29
N GLY A 74 -5.57 22.79 -14.18
CA GLY A 74 -6.37 23.79 -14.88
C GLY A 74 -6.87 23.34 -16.26
N PHE A 75 -6.70 22.08 -16.64
CA PHE A 75 -7.26 21.56 -17.90
C PHE A 75 -8.75 21.26 -17.74
N SER A 76 -9.54 21.48 -18.80
CA SER A 76 -10.97 21.15 -18.83
C SER A 76 -11.23 20.10 -19.90
N VAL A 77 -12.21 19.23 -19.65
CA VAL A 77 -12.62 18.19 -20.61
C VAL A 77 -13.86 18.70 -21.33
N VAL A 78 -13.82 18.77 -22.66
CA VAL A 78 -14.93 19.25 -23.49
C VAL A 78 -15.60 18.07 -24.18
N ARG A 79 -16.93 17.94 -24.02
CA ARG A 79 -17.75 16.93 -24.71
C ARG A 79 -18.80 17.62 -25.58
N ARG A 80 -18.99 17.17 -26.81
CA ARG A 80 -20.04 17.66 -27.70
C ARG A 80 -21.39 17.08 -27.31
N LEU A 81 -22.42 17.90 -27.23
CA LEU A 81 -23.79 17.49 -26.93
C LEU A 81 -24.64 17.44 -28.21
N PRO A 82 -25.67 16.57 -28.26
CA PRO A 82 -26.10 15.64 -27.21
C PRO A 82 -25.29 14.32 -27.17
N GLU A 83 -24.40 14.12 -28.14
CA GLU A 83 -23.69 12.85 -28.40
C GLU A 83 -22.79 12.39 -27.23
N GLY A 84 -22.35 13.31 -26.37
CA GLY A 84 -21.44 13.04 -25.24
C GLY A 84 -20.01 12.72 -25.68
N ARG A 85 -19.67 12.93 -26.96
CA ARG A 85 -18.37 12.60 -27.53
C ARG A 85 -17.28 13.57 -27.05
N LEU A 86 -16.14 13.03 -26.64
CA LEU A 86 -14.96 13.81 -26.26
C LEU A 86 -14.41 14.57 -27.48
N VAL A 87 -14.23 15.88 -27.33
CA VAL A 87 -13.61 16.75 -28.35
C VAL A 87 -12.11 16.78 -28.08
N LYS A 88 -11.29 16.33 -29.04
CA LYS A 88 -9.83 16.32 -28.91
C LYS A 88 -9.17 17.42 -29.74
N ASP A 89 -9.79 17.79 -30.86
CA ASP A 89 -9.32 18.85 -31.76
C ASP A 89 -10.40 19.93 -31.97
N VAL A 90 -9.99 21.19 -32.07
CA VAL A 90 -10.91 22.33 -32.27
C VAL A 90 -11.62 22.27 -33.63
N GLY A 91 -11.03 21.61 -34.62
CA GLY A 91 -11.61 21.37 -35.94
C GLY A 91 -12.77 20.37 -35.94
N GLU A 92 -13.00 19.63 -34.83
CA GLU A 92 -14.19 18.80 -34.65
C GLU A 92 -15.43 19.62 -34.27
N LEU A 93 -15.26 20.90 -33.91
CA LEU A 93 -16.35 21.80 -33.51
C LEU A 93 -16.77 22.74 -34.64
N LYS A 94 -17.98 23.27 -34.52
CA LYS A 94 -18.50 24.38 -35.33
C LYS A 94 -19.12 25.46 -34.44
N PRO A 95 -19.11 26.74 -34.85
CA PRO A 95 -19.91 27.75 -34.18
C PRO A 95 -21.39 27.33 -34.09
N GLY A 96 -22.01 27.53 -32.94
CA GLY A 96 -23.35 27.04 -32.60
C GLY A 96 -23.39 25.64 -31.97
N ASP A 97 -22.28 24.89 -31.95
CA ASP A 97 -22.25 23.60 -31.25
C ASP A 97 -22.42 23.79 -29.74
N ARG A 98 -23.23 22.93 -29.12
CA ARG A 98 -23.34 22.85 -27.66
C ARG A 98 -22.32 21.87 -27.11
N VAL A 99 -21.59 22.31 -26.09
CA VAL A 99 -20.57 21.49 -25.43
C VAL A 99 -20.75 21.50 -23.91
N GLU A 100 -20.51 20.36 -23.28
CA GLU A 100 -20.32 20.27 -21.83
C GLU A 100 -18.83 20.42 -21.53
N VAL A 101 -18.49 21.42 -20.72
CA VAL A 101 -17.15 21.62 -20.19
C VAL A 101 -17.13 21.10 -18.76
N GLN A 102 -16.35 20.07 -18.51
CA GLN A 102 -16.09 19.56 -17.18
C GLN A 102 -14.82 20.18 -16.63
N PHE A 103 -14.91 20.72 -15.42
CA PHE A 103 -13.80 21.29 -14.67
C PHE A 103 -13.40 20.34 -13.52
N ALA A 104 -12.32 20.66 -12.82
CA ALA A 104 -11.92 19.93 -11.60
C ALA A 104 -13.06 19.90 -10.55
N ARG A 105 -13.87 20.96 -10.51
CA ARG A 105 -15.05 21.07 -9.64
C ARG A 105 -16.21 21.65 -10.45
N GLY A 106 -17.16 20.80 -10.80
CA GLY A 106 -18.37 21.20 -11.50
C GLY A 106 -18.31 21.05 -13.03
N ARG A 107 -19.41 21.43 -13.66
CA ARG A 107 -19.65 21.32 -15.10
C ARG A 107 -20.44 22.53 -15.58
N ALA A 108 -20.18 22.96 -16.81
CA ALA A 108 -20.95 24.00 -17.49
C ALA A 108 -21.36 23.52 -18.88
N VAL A 109 -22.54 23.96 -19.34
CA VAL A 109 -22.95 23.81 -20.74
C VAL A 109 -22.72 25.13 -21.44
N CYS A 110 -22.00 25.09 -22.55
CA CYS A 110 -21.58 26.25 -23.31
C CYS A 110 -21.97 26.09 -24.78
N GLU A 111 -22.06 27.21 -25.48
CA GLU A 111 -22.19 27.26 -26.93
C GLU A 111 -20.90 27.79 -27.54
N VAL A 112 -20.45 27.17 -28.62
CA VAL A 112 -19.23 27.59 -29.32
C VAL A 112 -19.54 28.83 -30.15
N LEU A 113 -18.96 29.98 -29.79
CA LEU A 113 -19.18 31.23 -30.52
C LEU A 113 -18.20 31.44 -31.68
N TYR A 114 -16.95 31.02 -31.48
CA TYR A 114 -15.87 31.23 -32.44
C TYR A 114 -14.84 30.11 -32.35
N ILE A 115 -14.22 29.78 -33.49
CA ILE A 115 -13.17 28.76 -33.58
C ILE A 115 -11.99 29.36 -34.34
N SER A 116 -10.80 29.25 -33.74
CA SER A 116 -9.54 29.56 -34.39
C SER A 116 -8.73 28.28 -34.58
N LYS A 117 -8.25 28.02 -35.80
CA LYS A 117 -7.29 26.95 -36.09
C LYS A 117 -5.90 27.55 -36.11
N LYS A 118 -4.93 26.88 -35.50
CA LYS A 118 -3.50 27.22 -35.63
C LYS A 118 -2.99 26.87 -37.02
#